data_AF-A0A848UF23-F1
#
_entry.id   AF-A0A848UF23-F1
#
_cell.length_a   1.000
_cell.length_b   1.000
_cell.length_c   1.000
_cell.angle_alpha   90.00
_cell.angle_beta   90.00
_cell.angle_gamma   90.00
#
_symmetry.space_group_name_H-M   'P 1'
#
loop_
_entity.id
_entity.type
_entity.pdbx_description
1 polymer ?
#
loop_
_entity_poly.entity_id
_entity_poly.type
_entity_poly.pdbx_seq_one_letter_code
_entity_poly.pdbx_strand_id
1 'polypeptide(L)'
;RRRDAGLPHESTISTEDFMALTIDVWQTPSESAKRVGHPAPFPIELPEKLIELYTYADDLVLDPFMGSGTTLVAASRLGRRYVGYDLDPGYVELSRVRVAEEGDPYTPDSERQSGSKERIAEVLAAAGFRDSEGPGVRIKGSGLTVHDVVADAIGGRWVIELGGAFVRHRGGLTSVDAVWRTLGRAHALRGLGERALVLTSALPKHRSEFDLALRAAGPDALFDVIDVFDPDALERLAAYGSGVTDQLPGFWYPKDLADGG
;
A
#
# COMPACT_ATOMS: atom_id res chain seq x y z
N ARG A 1 -8.12 11.55 -28.20
CA ARG A 1 -7.47 10.65 -29.19
C ARG A 1 -7.60 9.16 -28.82
N ARG A 2 -7.11 8.68 -27.65
CA ARG A 2 -7.26 7.26 -27.26
C ARG A 2 -8.70 6.87 -26.93
N ARG A 3 -9.38 7.68 -26.10
CA ARG A 3 -10.82 7.54 -25.78
C ARG A 3 -11.68 7.46 -27.03
N ASP A 4 -11.46 8.38 -27.98
CA ASP A 4 -12.22 8.45 -29.24
C ASP A 4 -11.98 7.23 -30.15
N ALA A 5 -10.84 6.54 -29.98
CA ALA A 5 -10.49 5.33 -30.71
C ALA A 5 -10.88 4.04 -29.96
N GLY A 6 -11.58 4.14 -28.82
CA GLY A 6 -11.95 2.98 -28.00
C GLY A 6 -10.74 2.27 -27.35
N LEU A 7 -9.59 2.94 -27.27
CA LEU A 7 -8.38 2.38 -26.67
C LEU A 7 -8.34 2.65 -25.16
N PRO A 8 -7.59 1.84 -24.39
CA PRO A 8 -7.42 2.08 -22.97
C PRO A 8 -6.80 3.46 -22.71
N HIS A 9 -7.32 4.16 -21.71
CA HIS A 9 -7.03 5.59 -21.48
C HIS A 9 -7.19 6.05 -20.02
N GLU A 10 -7.44 5.11 -19.11
CA GLU A 10 -7.58 5.37 -17.68
C GLU A 10 -6.21 5.29 -17.01
N SER A 11 -5.79 6.40 -16.38
CA SER A 11 -4.52 6.47 -15.65
C SER A 11 -4.68 5.84 -14.29
N THR A 12 -3.81 4.89 -13.96
CA THR A 12 -3.75 4.20 -12.66
C THR A 12 -2.76 4.89 -11.71
N ILE A 13 -1.78 5.60 -12.27
CA ILE A 13 -0.78 6.32 -11.49
C ILE A 13 -1.38 7.58 -10.85
N SER A 14 -1.11 7.79 -9.56
CA SER A 14 -1.49 9.01 -8.86
C SER A 14 -0.59 10.18 -9.29
N THR A 15 -1.05 11.42 -9.09
CA THR A 15 -0.20 12.60 -9.35
C THR A 15 1.10 12.57 -8.55
N GLU A 16 1.05 12.07 -7.31
CA GLU A 16 2.21 11.96 -6.42
C GLU A 16 3.20 10.93 -6.96
N ASP A 17 2.71 9.73 -7.29
CA ASP A 17 3.55 8.67 -7.85
C ASP A 17 4.14 9.10 -9.20
N PHE A 18 3.39 9.82 -10.02
CA PHE A 18 3.89 10.35 -11.29
C PHE A 18 5.07 11.31 -11.08
N MET A 19 4.98 12.20 -10.09
CA MET A 19 6.10 13.10 -9.77
C MET A 19 7.30 12.34 -9.20
N ALA A 20 7.08 11.34 -8.36
CA ALA A 20 8.15 10.52 -7.79
C ALA A 20 8.86 9.65 -8.83
N LEU A 21 8.11 9.12 -9.80
CA LEU A 21 8.63 8.22 -10.83
C LEU A 21 9.27 8.94 -12.01
N THR A 22 8.99 10.23 -12.21
CA THR A 22 9.58 11.01 -13.34
C THR A 22 10.98 11.55 -13.07
N ILE A 23 11.61 11.22 -11.94
CA ILE A 23 13.01 11.53 -11.66
C ILE A 23 13.98 10.66 -12.48
N ASP A 24 15.15 11.20 -12.81
CA ASP A 24 16.13 10.51 -13.67
C ASP A 24 16.91 9.37 -12.98
N VAL A 25 16.89 9.31 -11.65
CA VAL A 25 17.66 8.32 -10.87
C VAL A 25 16.75 7.57 -9.90
N TRP A 26 16.63 6.25 -10.10
CA TRP A 26 15.90 5.37 -9.20
C TRP A 26 16.84 4.49 -8.40
N GLN A 27 16.77 4.58 -7.08
CA GLN A 27 17.42 3.62 -6.19
C GLN A 27 16.51 2.41 -6.02
N THR A 28 16.93 1.25 -6.55
CA THR A 28 16.18 -0.01 -6.46
C THR A 28 17.09 -1.09 -5.91
N PRO A 29 16.73 -1.78 -4.81
CA PRO A 29 17.53 -2.87 -4.26
C PRO A 29 17.58 -4.05 -5.25
N SER A 30 18.68 -4.80 -5.28
CA SER A 30 18.83 -5.95 -6.18
C SER A 30 18.01 -7.17 -5.72
N GLU A 31 17.49 -7.93 -6.68
CA GLU A 31 16.80 -9.20 -6.41
C GLU A 31 17.78 -10.37 -6.27
N SER A 32 17.41 -11.35 -5.45
CA SER A 32 18.25 -12.54 -5.24
C SER A 32 18.06 -13.55 -6.37
N ALA A 33 19.10 -13.76 -7.19
CA ALA A 33 19.14 -14.76 -8.26
C ALA A 33 18.72 -16.18 -7.79
N LYS A 34 19.06 -16.54 -6.54
CA LYS A 34 18.74 -17.85 -5.95
C LYS A 34 17.25 -18.03 -5.61
N ARG A 35 16.52 -16.94 -5.36
CA ARG A 35 15.07 -16.96 -5.05
C ARG A 35 14.22 -17.06 -6.31
N VAL A 36 14.66 -16.45 -7.41
CA VAL A 36 13.88 -16.37 -8.67
C VAL A 36 14.19 -17.52 -9.63
N GLY A 37 15.29 -18.28 -9.41
CA GLY A 37 15.70 -19.36 -10.31
C GLY A 37 16.25 -18.85 -11.65
N HIS A 38 16.63 -17.58 -11.71
CA HIS A 38 17.22 -16.94 -12.89
C HIS A 38 18.60 -16.35 -12.52
N PRO A 39 19.61 -16.41 -13.41
CA PRO A 39 20.96 -15.91 -13.09
C PRO A 39 21.02 -14.40 -12.83
N ALA A 40 20.12 -13.62 -13.45
CA ALA A 40 20.12 -12.16 -13.39
C ALA A 40 18.70 -11.56 -13.47
N PRO A 41 17.82 -11.77 -12.47
CA PRO A 41 16.51 -11.12 -12.44
C PRO A 41 16.68 -9.65 -12.08
N PHE A 42 16.10 -8.74 -12.87
CA PHE A 42 15.91 -7.37 -12.42
C PHE A 42 14.79 -7.32 -11.36
N PRO A 43 14.82 -6.36 -10.44
CA PRO A 43 13.76 -6.17 -9.47
C PRO A 43 12.41 -5.92 -10.13
N ILE A 44 11.37 -6.60 -9.66
CA ILE A 44 10.01 -6.48 -10.23
C ILE A 44 9.45 -5.06 -10.13
N GLU A 45 9.96 -4.26 -9.20
CA GLU A 45 9.64 -2.84 -9.09
C GLU A 45 10.00 -2.05 -10.34
N LEU A 46 11.05 -2.45 -11.06
CA LEU A 46 11.51 -1.72 -12.23
C LEU A 46 10.48 -1.75 -13.36
N PRO A 47 9.99 -2.92 -13.83
CA PRO A 47 8.90 -2.94 -14.80
C PRO A 47 7.61 -2.38 -14.23
N GLU A 48 7.29 -2.56 -12.93
CA GLU A 48 6.08 -1.97 -12.33
C GLU A 48 6.07 -0.44 -12.51
N LYS A 49 7.17 0.24 -12.17
CA LYS A 49 7.31 1.70 -12.36
C LYS A 49 7.14 2.12 -13.82
N LEU A 50 7.78 1.40 -14.74
CA LEU A 50 7.72 1.72 -16.17
C LEU A 50 6.33 1.50 -16.74
N ILE A 51 5.65 0.42 -16.34
CA ILE A 51 4.29 0.12 -16.77
C ILE A 51 3.34 1.20 -16.26
N GLU A 52 3.42 1.59 -14.98
CA GLU A 52 2.60 2.69 -14.43
C GLU A 52 2.84 4.03 -15.15
N LEU A 53 4.09 4.37 -15.47
CA LEU A 53 4.42 5.64 -16.14
C LEU A 53 3.94 5.71 -17.60
N TYR A 54 4.01 4.59 -18.33
CA TYR A 54 3.90 4.60 -19.80
C TYR A 54 2.66 3.89 -20.34
N THR A 55 1.81 3.32 -19.49
CA THR A 55 0.62 2.56 -19.92
C THR A 55 -0.61 2.95 -19.12
N TYR A 56 -1.78 2.82 -19.74
CA TYR A 56 -3.06 2.93 -19.05
C TYR A 56 -3.52 1.56 -18.53
N ALA A 57 -4.53 1.53 -17.65
CA ALA A 57 -5.21 0.29 -17.29
C ALA A 57 -5.62 -0.48 -18.57
N ASP A 58 -5.51 -1.81 -18.59
CA ASP A 58 -5.85 -2.69 -19.73
C ASP A 58 -5.01 -2.50 -21.03
N ASP A 59 -3.97 -1.66 -21.00
CA ASP A 59 -2.99 -1.64 -22.08
C ASP A 59 -2.23 -2.96 -22.20
N LEU A 60 -1.71 -3.22 -23.40
CA LEU A 60 -0.89 -4.38 -23.70
C LEU A 60 0.60 -4.06 -23.49
N VAL A 61 1.24 -4.79 -22.59
CA VAL A 61 2.68 -4.78 -22.36
C VAL A 61 3.34 -5.92 -23.14
N LEU A 62 4.35 -5.62 -23.94
CA LEU A 62 5.11 -6.60 -24.70
C LEU A 62 6.54 -6.68 -24.18
N ASP A 63 6.99 -7.88 -23.81
CA ASP A 63 8.39 -8.15 -23.49
C ASP A 63 8.97 -9.24 -24.43
N PRO A 64 9.76 -8.88 -25.45
CA PRO A 64 10.31 -9.85 -26.40
C PRO A 64 11.50 -10.65 -25.86
N PHE A 65 11.98 -10.36 -24.64
CA PHE A 65 13.10 -11.03 -23.98
C PHE A 65 12.75 -11.32 -22.51
N MET A 66 11.57 -11.90 -22.29
CA MET A 66 10.94 -11.93 -20.97
C MET A 66 11.72 -12.75 -19.92
N GLY A 67 12.57 -13.69 -20.35
CA GLY A 67 13.27 -14.61 -19.45
C GLY A 67 12.31 -15.28 -18.49
N SER A 68 12.63 -15.21 -17.20
CA SER A 68 11.78 -15.75 -16.13
C SER A 68 10.40 -15.07 -15.96
N GLY A 69 10.04 -14.07 -16.78
CA GLY A 69 8.70 -13.48 -16.83
C GLY A 69 8.46 -12.27 -15.93
N THR A 70 9.50 -11.65 -15.36
CA THR A 70 9.33 -10.57 -14.37
C THR A 70 8.47 -9.40 -14.89
N THR A 71 8.62 -9.00 -16.16
CA THR A 71 7.77 -7.96 -16.78
C THR A 71 6.31 -8.38 -16.90
N LEU A 72 6.05 -9.66 -17.22
CA LEU A 72 4.68 -10.17 -17.35
C LEU A 72 3.99 -10.25 -15.99
N VAL A 73 4.72 -10.67 -14.96
CA VAL A 73 4.24 -10.68 -13.57
C VAL A 73 3.87 -9.26 -13.14
N ALA A 74 4.74 -8.27 -13.40
CA ALA A 74 4.46 -6.86 -13.13
C ALA A 74 3.23 -6.35 -13.89
N ALA A 75 3.13 -6.65 -15.19
CA ALA A 75 1.98 -6.26 -16.00
C ALA A 75 0.68 -6.86 -15.46
N SER A 76 0.69 -8.15 -15.10
CA SER A 76 -0.45 -8.84 -14.51
C SER A 76 -0.92 -8.16 -13.22
N ARG A 77 0.01 -7.88 -12.29
CA ARG A 77 -0.27 -7.20 -11.00
C ARG A 77 -0.92 -5.84 -11.18
N LEU A 78 -0.49 -5.10 -12.19
CA LEU A 78 -0.98 -3.75 -12.51
C LEU A 78 -2.21 -3.77 -13.42
N GLY A 79 -2.78 -4.95 -13.71
CA GLY A 79 -3.91 -5.17 -14.61
C GLY A 79 -3.70 -4.62 -16.01
N ARG A 80 -2.50 -4.85 -16.53
CA ARG A 80 -2.20 -4.73 -17.95
C ARG A 80 -2.27 -6.11 -18.58
N ARG A 81 -2.74 -6.16 -19.83
CA ARG A 81 -2.56 -7.33 -20.67
C ARG A 81 -1.09 -7.47 -20.99
N TYR A 82 -0.63 -8.69 -21.23
CA TYR A 82 0.77 -8.91 -21.51
C TYR A 82 0.99 -9.99 -22.56
N VAL A 83 2.08 -9.86 -23.30
CA VAL A 83 2.62 -10.86 -24.20
C VAL A 83 4.13 -10.90 -23.98
N GLY A 84 4.69 -12.10 -23.85
CA GLY A 84 6.13 -12.26 -23.73
C GLY A 84 6.67 -13.35 -24.64
N TYR A 85 7.91 -13.16 -25.08
CA TYR A 85 8.65 -14.12 -25.89
C TYR A 85 9.98 -14.45 -25.21
N ASP A 86 10.35 -15.72 -25.27
CA ASP A 86 11.69 -16.20 -24.95
C ASP A 86 12.01 -17.42 -25.84
N LEU A 87 13.30 -17.64 -26.12
CA LEU A 87 13.75 -18.79 -26.90
C LEU A 87 13.90 -20.06 -26.05
N ASP A 88 14.10 -19.89 -24.74
CA ASP A 88 14.22 -21.01 -23.82
C ASP A 88 12.83 -21.47 -23.35
N PRO A 89 12.38 -22.69 -23.71
CA PRO A 89 11.08 -23.20 -23.30
C PRO A 89 10.95 -23.35 -21.77
N GLY A 90 12.06 -23.55 -21.05
CA GLY A 90 12.07 -23.60 -19.59
C GLY A 90 11.73 -22.25 -18.96
N TYR A 91 12.20 -21.15 -19.53
CA TYR A 91 11.82 -19.80 -19.10
C TYR A 91 10.38 -19.46 -19.45
N VAL A 92 9.90 -19.90 -20.62
CA VAL A 92 8.48 -19.79 -20.97
C VAL A 92 7.60 -20.49 -19.94
N GLU A 93 7.93 -21.72 -19.56
CA GLU A 93 7.14 -22.46 -18.57
C GLU A 93 7.21 -21.83 -17.17
N LEU A 94 8.40 -21.42 -16.73
CA LEU A 94 8.58 -20.70 -15.47
C LEU A 94 7.75 -19.41 -15.43
N SER A 95 7.74 -18.63 -16.52
CA SER A 95 6.95 -17.41 -16.61
C SER A 95 5.45 -17.67 -16.47
N ARG A 96 4.94 -18.76 -17.07
CA ARG A 96 3.52 -19.15 -16.99
C ARG A 96 3.12 -19.48 -15.56
N VAL A 97 3.91 -20.27 -14.86
CA VAL A 97 3.67 -20.62 -13.46
C VAL A 97 3.64 -19.36 -12.60
N ARG A 98 4.66 -18.51 -12.71
CA ARG A 98 4.77 -17.28 -11.91
C ARG A 98 3.62 -16.32 -12.14
N VAL A 99 3.18 -16.18 -13.39
CA VAL A 99 2.05 -15.29 -13.70
C VAL A 99 0.72 -15.86 -13.23
N ALA A 100 0.54 -17.19 -13.29
CA ALA A 100 -0.68 -17.84 -12.79
C ALA A 100 -0.85 -17.70 -11.27
N GLU A 101 0.23 -17.56 -10.51
CA GLU A 101 0.20 -17.31 -9.06
C GLU A 101 -0.34 -15.91 -8.70
N GLU A 102 -0.29 -14.93 -9.62
CA GLU A 102 -0.73 -13.56 -9.36
C GLU A 102 -2.26 -13.38 -9.46
N GLY A 103 -2.97 -14.29 -10.12
CA GLY A 103 -4.42 -14.21 -10.35
C GLY A 103 -4.82 -13.59 -11.69
N ASP A 104 -6.11 -13.24 -11.85
CA ASP A 104 -6.67 -12.77 -13.13
C ASP A 104 -6.24 -11.31 -13.44
N PRO A 105 -5.52 -11.07 -14.55
CA PRO A 105 -5.03 -9.75 -14.95
C PRO A 105 -6.14 -8.77 -15.39
N TYR A 106 -7.39 -9.22 -15.54
CA TYR A 106 -8.48 -8.38 -16.04
C TYR A 106 -9.18 -7.51 -14.98
N THR A 107 -8.82 -7.60 -13.70
CA THR A 107 -9.43 -6.72 -12.69
C THR A 107 -9.09 -5.25 -12.99
N PRO A 108 -10.08 -4.37 -13.27
CA PRO A 108 -9.84 -2.95 -13.52
C PRO A 108 -9.25 -2.24 -12.31
N ASP A 109 -8.52 -1.14 -12.52
CA ASP A 109 -7.94 -0.39 -11.41
C ASP A 109 -8.98 0.32 -10.56
N SER A 110 -10.13 0.66 -11.15
CA SER A 110 -11.31 1.09 -10.42
C SER A 110 -11.82 0.01 -9.46
N GLU A 111 -11.82 -1.27 -9.84
CA GLU A 111 -12.15 -2.40 -8.95
C GLU A 111 -11.01 -2.80 -8.00
N ARG A 112 -9.75 -2.45 -8.29
CA ARG A 112 -8.63 -2.58 -7.32
C ARG A 112 -8.60 -1.45 -6.29
N GLN A 113 -8.90 -0.22 -6.68
CA GLN A 113 -9.03 0.93 -5.78
C GLN A 113 -10.34 0.88 -5.00
N SER A 114 -11.43 0.45 -5.63
CA SER A 114 -12.64 0.00 -4.91
C SER A 114 -12.23 -1.16 -4.00
N GLY A 115 -11.55 -2.18 -4.52
CA GLY A 115 -11.11 -3.34 -3.75
C GLY A 115 -10.22 -3.00 -2.55
N SER A 116 -9.42 -1.94 -2.60
CA SER A 116 -8.68 -1.42 -1.45
C SER A 116 -9.58 -0.66 -0.48
N LYS A 117 -10.54 0.14 -0.95
CA LYS A 117 -11.56 0.79 -0.10
C LYS A 117 -12.49 -0.22 0.57
N GLU A 118 -13.03 -1.16 -0.20
CA GLU A 118 -13.82 -2.29 0.28
C GLU A 118 -13.00 -3.14 1.23
N ARG A 119 -11.72 -3.44 0.93
CA ARG A 119 -10.85 -4.20 1.84
C ARG A 119 -10.59 -3.47 3.15
N ILE A 120 -10.38 -2.15 3.14
CA ILE A 120 -10.23 -1.37 4.37
C ILE A 120 -11.53 -1.41 5.18
N ALA A 121 -12.68 -1.18 4.53
CA ALA A 121 -13.99 -1.25 5.18
C ALA A 121 -14.26 -2.65 5.75
N GLU A 122 -13.94 -3.71 5.02
CA GLU A 122 -14.03 -5.12 5.44
C GLU A 122 -13.13 -5.40 6.64
N VAL A 123 -11.87 -4.95 6.60
CA VAL A 123 -10.91 -5.11 7.70
C VAL A 123 -11.39 -4.38 8.96
N LEU A 124 -11.87 -3.15 8.82
CA LEU A 124 -12.43 -2.37 9.93
C LEU A 124 -13.69 -3.03 10.52
N ALA A 125 -14.60 -3.48 9.66
CA ALA A 125 -15.82 -4.17 10.08
C ALA A 125 -15.48 -5.50 10.78
N ALA A 126 -14.54 -6.27 10.25
CA ALA A 126 -14.07 -7.52 10.84
C ALA A 126 -13.38 -7.30 12.21
N ALA A 127 -12.70 -6.15 12.37
CA ALA A 127 -12.14 -5.71 13.64
C ALA A 127 -13.19 -5.16 14.63
N GLY A 128 -14.46 -5.06 14.23
CA GLY A 128 -15.55 -4.64 15.12
C GLY A 128 -15.84 -3.14 15.14
N PHE A 129 -15.18 -2.35 14.28
CA PHE A 129 -15.54 -0.96 14.08
C PHE A 129 -16.88 -0.82 13.34
N ARG A 130 -17.59 0.27 13.63
CA ARG A 130 -18.94 0.56 13.13
C ARG A 130 -19.05 2.02 12.72
N ASP A 131 -20.22 2.42 12.25
CA ASP A 131 -20.58 3.81 11.96
C ASP A 131 -19.57 4.54 11.06
N SER A 132 -19.04 3.84 10.05
CA SER A 132 -18.15 4.42 9.03
C SER A 132 -18.83 5.61 8.35
N GLU A 133 -18.15 6.76 8.37
CA GLU A 133 -18.52 7.96 7.64
C GLU A 133 -18.16 7.87 6.14
N GLY A 134 -17.32 6.90 5.77
CA GLY A 134 -16.90 6.60 4.40
C GLY A 134 -15.64 7.37 3.95
N PRO A 135 -15.12 7.08 2.75
CA PRO A 135 -13.87 7.66 2.28
C PRO A 135 -13.94 9.19 2.12
N GLY A 136 -12.91 9.91 2.59
CA GLY A 136 -12.73 11.33 2.30
C GLY A 136 -13.41 12.29 3.29
N VAL A 137 -13.45 11.91 4.57
CA VAL A 137 -14.04 12.75 5.63
C VAL A 137 -13.19 13.99 5.87
N ARG A 138 -13.83 15.17 5.87
CA ARG A 138 -13.15 16.42 6.21
C ARG A 138 -13.15 16.65 7.72
N ILE A 139 -11.96 16.74 8.32
CA ILE A 139 -11.81 17.03 9.74
C ILE A 139 -11.87 18.55 9.96
N LYS A 140 -12.86 19.00 10.71
CA LYS A 140 -13.10 20.42 10.97
C LYS A 140 -11.94 21.00 11.78
N GLY A 141 -11.39 22.11 11.31
CA GLY A 141 -10.31 22.82 12.01
C GLY A 141 -8.89 22.40 11.67
N SER A 142 -8.68 21.26 10.98
CA SER A 142 -7.35 20.83 10.52
C SER A 142 -7.07 21.18 9.06
N GLY A 143 -8.11 21.39 8.25
CA GLY A 143 -7.99 21.47 6.79
C GLY A 143 -7.68 20.11 6.14
N LEU A 144 -7.62 19.04 6.92
CA LEU A 144 -7.32 17.70 6.44
C LEU A 144 -8.57 16.98 5.98
N THR A 145 -8.37 16.12 4.98
CA THR A 145 -9.33 15.11 4.56
C THR A 145 -8.69 13.76 4.84
N VAL A 146 -9.33 12.96 5.70
CA VAL A 146 -8.83 11.66 6.15
C VAL A 146 -9.50 10.53 5.36
N HIS A 147 -8.97 9.31 5.49
CA HIS A 147 -9.60 8.18 4.83
C HIS A 147 -10.99 7.95 5.37
N ASP A 148 -11.17 7.64 6.65
CA ASP A 148 -12.49 7.36 7.21
C ASP A 148 -12.57 7.84 8.67
N VAL A 149 -13.78 7.88 9.20
CA VAL A 149 -14.04 7.99 10.63
C VAL A 149 -15.00 6.89 11.03
N VAL A 150 -14.62 6.14 12.05
CA VAL A 150 -15.39 5.00 12.56
C VAL A 150 -15.57 5.09 14.08
N ALA A 151 -16.51 4.31 14.59
CA ALA A 151 -16.74 4.12 16.02
C ALA A 151 -16.29 2.72 16.46
N ASP A 152 -15.69 2.61 17.64
CA ASP A 152 -15.50 1.31 18.30
C ASP A 152 -16.81 0.80 18.94
N ALA A 153 -16.78 -0.39 19.51
CA ALA A 153 -17.94 -1.04 20.11
C ALA A 153 -18.56 -0.29 21.30
N ILE A 154 -17.81 0.60 21.95
CA ILE A 154 -18.26 1.41 23.09
C ILE A 154 -18.60 2.86 22.67
N GLY A 155 -18.56 3.18 21.38
CA GLY A 155 -18.91 4.47 20.82
C GLY A 155 -17.77 5.50 20.79
N GLY A 156 -16.53 5.07 21.02
CA GLY A 156 -15.36 5.91 20.89
C GLY A 156 -15.05 6.21 19.41
N ARG A 157 -14.76 7.48 19.11
CA ARG A 157 -14.44 7.96 17.76
C ARG A 157 -12.98 7.66 17.38
N TRP A 158 -12.77 7.24 16.14
CA TRP A 158 -11.45 6.94 15.57
C TRP A 158 -11.32 7.53 14.17
N VAL A 159 -10.20 8.22 13.93
CA VAL A 159 -9.83 8.71 12.62
C VAL A 159 -8.94 7.67 11.95
N ILE A 160 -9.33 7.20 10.77
CA ILE A 160 -8.57 6.23 9.98
C ILE A 160 -7.80 6.97 8.90
N GLU A 161 -6.50 6.70 8.84
CA GLU A 161 -5.61 7.20 7.79
C GLU A 161 -4.89 6.05 7.08
N LEU A 162 -4.59 6.22 5.80
CA LEU A 162 -3.82 5.24 5.04
C LEU A 162 -2.34 5.63 4.94
N GLY A 163 -1.48 4.75 5.43
CA GLY A 163 -0.03 4.85 5.32
C GLY A 163 0.42 4.42 3.92
N GLY A 164 0.41 5.35 2.98
CA GLY A 164 0.86 5.16 1.59
C GLY A 164 -0.16 4.45 0.68
N ALA A 165 0.26 4.09 -0.53
CA ALA A 165 -0.54 3.36 -1.51
C ALA A 165 -0.89 1.93 -1.02
N PHE A 166 -2.17 1.60 -1.09
CA PHE A 166 -2.70 0.33 -0.61
C PHE A 166 -2.79 -0.67 -1.77
N VAL A 167 -1.64 -1.16 -2.23
CA VAL A 167 -1.51 -2.18 -3.30
C VAL A 167 -0.77 -3.40 -2.74
N ARG A 168 -1.15 -4.61 -3.17
CA ARG A 168 -0.69 -5.89 -2.61
C ARG A 168 0.84 -6.10 -2.60
N HIS A 169 1.60 -5.37 -3.42
CA HIS A 169 3.04 -5.64 -3.60
C HIS A 169 3.97 -4.43 -3.45
N ARG A 170 3.44 -3.22 -3.22
CA ARG A 170 4.16 -2.09 -2.61
C ARG A 170 3.29 -0.85 -2.50
N GLY A 171 3.61 -0.03 -1.50
CA GLY A 171 3.00 1.28 -1.34
C GLY A 171 2.82 1.71 0.11
N GLY A 172 3.08 0.86 1.09
CA GLY A 172 2.92 1.18 2.51
C GLY A 172 3.84 2.32 3.02
N LEU A 173 4.19 2.28 4.30
CA LEU A 173 5.09 3.26 4.93
C LEU A 173 6.57 3.00 4.59
N THR A 174 6.87 2.75 3.32
CA THR A 174 8.21 2.47 2.80
C THR A 174 8.80 3.62 1.99
N SER A 175 8.00 4.61 1.58
CA SER A 175 8.47 5.81 0.88
C SER A 175 8.64 7.00 1.83
N VAL A 176 9.59 7.87 1.50
CA VAL A 176 9.85 9.14 2.20
C VAL A 176 8.57 9.95 2.34
N ASP A 177 7.85 10.14 1.23
CA ASP A 177 6.65 10.97 1.19
C ASP A 177 5.51 10.37 2.02
N ALA A 178 5.28 9.06 1.93
CA ALA A 178 4.24 8.40 2.72
C ALA A 178 4.50 8.56 4.23
N VAL A 179 5.73 8.39 4.67
CA VAL A 179 6.12 8.50 6.07
C VAL A 179 5.98 9.93 6.58
N TRP A 180 6.57 10.91 5.90
CA TRP A 180 6.53 12.31 6.35
C TRP A 180 5.12 12.91 6.26
N ARG A 181 4.34 12.54 5.24
CA ARG A 181 2.94 12.95 5.15
C ARG A 181 2.12 12.36 6.29
N THR A 182 2.31 11.08 6.60
CA THR A 182 1.64 10.41 7.71
C THR A 182 1.96 11.12 9.04
N LEU A 183 3.23 11.40 9.29
CA LEU A 183 3.67 12.11 10.48
C LEU A 183 3.07 13.52 10.61
N GLY A 184 3.12 14.31 9.53
CA GLY A 184 2.56 15.66 9.53
C GLY A 184 1.05 15.68 9.76
N ARG A 185 0.33 14.75 9.12
CA ARG A 185 -1.12 14.61 9.29
C ARG A 185 -1.49 14.14 10.68
N ALA A 186 -0.81 13.13 11.19
CA ALA A 186 -1.03 12.60 12.53
C ALA A 186 -0.82 13.69 13.60
N HIS A 187 0.23 14.50 13.47
CA HIS A 187 0.48 15.61 14.38
C HIS A 187 -0.61 16.69 14.32
N ALA A 188 -1.12 17.02 13.14
CA ALA A 188 -2.22 17.97 12.98
C ALA A 188 -3.55 17.43 13.55
N LEU A 189 -3.82 16.13 13.41
CA LEU A 189 -4.98 15.45 14.00
C LEU A 189 -4.89 15.42 15.53
N ARG A 190 -3.72 15.08 16.07
CA ARG A 190 -3.43 15.15 17.52
C ARG A 190 -3.73 16.53 18.08
N GLY A 191 -3.36 17.60 17.38
CA GLY A 191 -3.62 18.98 17.82
C GLY A 191 -5.11 19.30 18.02
N LEU A 192 -6.01 18.48 17.45
CA LEU A 192 -7.47 18.57 17.63
C LEU A 192 -8.04 17.53 18.60
N GLY A 193 -7.18 16.72 19.22
CA GLY A 193 -7.58 15.62 20.11
C GLY A 193 -8.14 14.40 19.36
N GLU A 194 -7.94 14.31 18.05
CA GLU A 194 -8.37 13.14 17.27
C GLU A 194 -7.40 11.97 17.46
N ARG A 195 -7.94 10.76 17.65
CA ARG A 195 -7.15 9.52 17.72
C ARG A 195 -7.00 8.93 16.33
N ALA A 196 -5.80 9.03 15.77
CA ALA A 196 -5.50 8.56 14.42
C ALA A 196 -4.91 7.14 14.44
N LEU A 197 -5.60 6.20 13.78
CA LEU A 197 -5.10 4.87 13.44
C LEU A 197 -4.62 4.88 11.99
N VAL A 198 -3.38 4.44 11.76
CA VAL A 198 -2.81 4.33 10.41
C VAL A 198 -2.89 2.88 9.94
N LEU A 199 -3.61 2.62 8.86
CA LEU A 199 -3.62 1.32 8.19
C LEU A 199 -2.62 1.36 7.03
N THR A 200 -1.77 0.35 6.89
CA THR A 200 -0.78 0.25 5.83
C THR A 200 -0.66 -1.18 5.28
N SER A 201 -0.13 -1.29 4.06
CA SER A 201 0.14 -2.57 3.40
C SER A 201 1.56 -3.10 3.66
N ALA A 202 2.43 -2.27 4.23
CA ALA A 202 3.79 -2.64 4.60
C ALA A 202 4.39 -1.63 5.59
N LEU A 203 5.01 -2.14 6.65
CA LEU A 203 5.82 -1.34 7.57
C LEU A 203 7.23 -1.09 7.03
N PRO A 204 7.88 0.03 7.40
CA PRO A 204 9.29 0.23 7.11
C PRO A 204 10.15 -0.82 7.82
N LYS A 205 11.32 -1.10 7.26
CA LYS A 205 12.25 -2.07 7.84
C LYS A 205 12.61 -1.67 9.27
N HIS A 206 12.58 -2.63 10.19
CA HIS A 206 12.97 -2.45 11.59
C HIS A 206 14.32 -1.71 11.74
N ARG A 207 14.31 -0.65 12.54
CA ARG A 207 15.43 0.29 12.81
C ARG A 207 15.96 1.05 11.59
N SER A 208 15.20 1.10 10.50
CA SER A 208 15.46 2.05 9.42
C SER A 208 15.17 3.48 9.87
N GLU A 209 15.63 4.47 9.10
CA GLU A 209 15.33 5.88 9.34
C GLU A 209 13.82 6.12 9.52
N PHE A 210 12.98 5.52 8.66
CA PHE A 210 11.53 5.70 8.72
C PHE A 210 10.87 4.99 9.90
N ASP A 211 11.32 3.78 10.25
CA ASP A 211 10.84 3.10 11.46
C ASP A 211 11.19 3.91 12.72
N LEU A 212 12.42 4.43 12.80
CA LEU A 212 12.85 5.28 13.91
C LEU A 212 12.10 6.61 13.95
N ALA A 213 11.83 7.22 12.79
CA ALA A 213 11.09 8.48 12.70
C ALA A 213 9.62 8.33 13.13
N LEU A 214 8.94 7.28 12.68
CA LEU A 214 7.56 6.98 13.10
C LEU A 214 7.49 6.78 14.61
N ARG A 215 8.45 6.06 15.19
CA ARG A 215 8.52 5.82 16.63
C ARG A 215 8.84 7.08 17.42
N ALA A 216 9.72 7.93 16.91
CA ALA A 216 10.09 9.19 17.55
C ALA A 216 8.93 10.19 17.64
N ALA A 217 7.90 10.06 16.78
CA ALA A 217 6.68 10.85 16.87
C ALA A 217 5.90 10.57 18.16
N GLY A 218 6.08 9.37 18.71
CA GLY A 218 5.48 8.91 19.94
C GLY A 218 4.01 8.48 19.78
N PRO A 219 3.52 7.69 20.75
CA PRO A 219 2.14 7.20 20.79
C PRO A 219 1.09 8.32 20.80
N ASP A 220 1.45 9.48 21.31
CA ASP A 220 0.59 10.66 21.36
C ASP A 220 0.23 11.22 19.98
N ALA A 221 1.16 11.15 19.02
CA ALA A 221 0.94 11.67 17.67
C ALA A 221 0.22 10.67 16.78
N LEU A 222 0.59 9.40 16.91
CA LEU A 222 0.07 8.27 16.14
C LEU A 222 -0.44 7.25 17.13
N PHE A 223 -1.74 6.96 17.14
CA PHE A 223 -2.25 6.02 18.12
C PHE A 223 -1.65 4.62 17.89
N ASP A 224 -1.76 4.10 16.68
CA ASP A 224 -1.08 2.87 16.26
C ASP A 224 -0.90 2.84 14.73
N VAL A 225 -0.02 1.96 14.27
CA VAL A 225 0.19 1.65 12.86
C VAL A 225 -0.07 0.15 12.66
N ILE A 226 -1.06 -0.16 11.83
CA ILE A 226 -1.54 -1.51 11.58
C ILE A 226 -1.16 -1.93 10.16
N ASP A 227 -0.31 -2.94 10.05
CA ASP A 227 -0.13 -3.66 8.80
C ASP A 227 -1.30 -4.61 8.60
N VAL A 228 -2.12 -4.36 7.58
CA VAL A 228 -3.37 -5.12 7.35
C VAL A 228 -3.13 -6.56 6.89
N PHE A 229 -1.89 -6.93 6.58
CA PHE A 229 -1.51 -8.28 6.19
C PHE A 229 -0.81 -9.04 7.33
N ASP A 230 -0.55 -8.39 8.45
CA ASP A 230 0.03 -9.00 9.65
C ASP A 230 -1.09 -9.45 10.61
N PRO A 231 -1.26 -10.76 10.87
CA PRO A 231 -2.26 -11.27 11.80
C PRO A 231 -2.17 -10.67 13.19
N ASP A 232 -0.96 -10.46 13.72
CA ASP A 232 -0.77 -9.90 15.07
C ASP A 232 -1.22 -8.42 15.11
N ALA A 233 -1.07 -7.70 13.99
CA ALA A 233 -1.58 -6.34 13.87
C ALA A 233 -3.11 -6.29 13.74
N LEU A 234 -3.71 -7.25 13.05
CA LEU A 234 -5.16 -7.38 12.97
C LEU A 234 -5.80 -7.71 14.32
N GLU A 235 -5.13 -8.52 15.16
CA GLU A 235 -5.57 -8.76 16.54
C GLU A 235 -5.58 -7.48 17.38
N ARG A 236 -4.54 -6.64 17.25
CA ARG A 236 -4.53 -5.31 17.91
C ARG A 236 -5.66 -4.43 17.41
N LEU A 237 -5.87 -4.37 16.09
CA LEU A 237 -6.96 -3.61 15.49
C LEU A 237 -8.33 -4.06 16.02
N ALA A 238 -8.55 -5.38 16.14
CA ALA A 238 -9.77 -5.94 16.70
C ALA A 238 -9.96 -5.59 18.18
N ALA A 239 -8.88 -5.55 18.96
CA ALA A 239 -8.93 -5.09 20.35
C ALA A 239 -9.41 -3.63 20.42
N TYR A 240 -8.89 -2.74 19.57
CA TYR A 240 -9.34 -1.35 19.51
C TYR A 240 -10.80 -1.23 19.07
N GLY A 241 -11.21 -1.98 18.05
CA GLY A 241 -12.61 -2.02 17.61
C GLY A 241 -13.56 -2.55 18.69
N SER A 242 -13.07 -3.38 19.62
CA SER A 242 -13.85 -3.85 20.78
C SER A 242 -13.98 -2.82 21.92
N GLY A 243 -13.28 -1.69 21.84
CA GLY A 243 -13.30 -0.61 22.83
C GLY A 243 -12.06 -0.53 23.72
N VAL A 244 -10.97 -1.23 23.39
CA VAL A 244 -9.69 -1.02 24.07
C VAL A 244 -9.14 0.36 23.66
N THR A 245 -8.93 1.23 24.64
CA THR A 245 -8.44 2.60 24.41
C THR A 245 -6.98 2.80 24.74
N ASP A 246 -6.36 1.85 25.43
CA ASP A 246 -4.93 1.85 25.70
C ASP A 246 -4.18 1.32 24.49
N GLN A 247 -3.02 1.88 24.20
CA GLN A 247 -2.17 1.43 23.11
C GLN A 247 -1.52 0.10 23.46
N LEU A 248 -1.51 -0.82 22.49
CA LEU A 248 -0.99 -2.17 22.69
C LEU A 248 0.41 -2.33 22.08
N PRO A 249 1.26 -3.19 22.67
CA PRO A 249 2.56 -3.51 22.10
C PRO A 249 2.39 -4.24 20.75
N GLY A 250 3.29 -3.96 19.82
CA GLY A 250 3.24 -4.53 18.47
C GLY A 250 4.03 -3.66 17.52
N PHE A 251 3.36 -2.69 16.89
CA PHE A 251 4.09 -1.61 16.25
C PHE A 251 4.92 -0.87 17.29
N TRP A 252 4.31 -0.43 18.40
CA TRP A 252 5.02 0.18 19.53
C TRP A 252 5.78 -0.87 20.33
N TYR A 253 7.03 -0.55 20.71
CA TYR A 253 7.73 -1.36 21.71
C TYR A 253 7.19 -1.04 23.11
N PRO A 254 7.29 -1.97 24.08
CA PRO A 254 6.88 -1.71 25.45
C PRO A 254 7.51 -0.44 26.06
N LYS A 255 8.76 -0.13 25.70
CA LYS A 255 9.42 1.11 26.13
C LYS A 255 8.80 2.38 25.54
N ASP A 256 8.29 2.31 24.31
CA ASP A 256 7.70 3.45 23.61
C ASP A 256 6.35 3.83 24.27
N LEU A 257 5.67 2.84 24.87
CA LEU A 257 4.43 3.00 25.61
C LEU A 257 4.64 3.41 27.08
N ALA A 258 5.80 3.08 27.66
CA ALA A 258 6.11 3.39 29.06
C ALA A 258 6.45 4.88 29.30
N ASP A 259 6.95 5.56 28.26
CA ASP A 259 7.39 6.96 28.32
C ASP A 259 6.27 7.98 27.95
N GLY A 260 5.05 7.50 27.69
CA GLY A 260 3.90 8.30 27.24
C GLY A 260 2.92 8.78 28.34
N GLY A 261 3.38 8.89 29.59
CA GLY A 261 2.58 9.34 30.75
C GLY A 261 3.05 10.65 31.36
#